data_AF-A0A948QN90-F1
#
_entry.id   AF-A0A948QN90-F1
#
_cell.length_a   1.000
_cell.length_b   1.000
_cell.length_c   1.000
_cell.angle_alpha   90.00
_cell.angle_beta   90.00
_cell.angle_gamma   90.00
#
_symmetry.space_group_name_H-M   'P 1'
#
loop_
_entity.id
_entity.type
_entity.pdbx_description
1 polymer ?
#
loop_
_entity_poly.entity_id
_entity_poly.type
_entity_poly.pdbx_seq_one_letter_code
_entity_poly.pdbx_strand_id
1 'polypeptide(L)' 'TDEWTYYRKWDNLMKSGWGFGIRFTTPVFPIRLDWGWPVHPKIGQTSPEFYFSMGQMF' A
#
# COMPACT_ATOMS: atom_id res chain seq x y z
N THR A 1 15.37 -13.89 -5.03
CA THR A 1 15.88 -14.60 -3.83
C THR A 1 16.82 -13.62 -3.18
N ASP A 2 16.30 -12.89 -2.21
CA ASP A 2 17.01 -11.74 -1.65
C ASP A 2 17.66 -12.22 -0.35
N GLU A 3 18.98 -12.14 -0.29
CA GLU A 3 19.93 -12.80 0.62
C GLU A 3 19.84 -12.39 2.11
N TRP A 4 18.63 -12.24 2.65
CA TRP A 4 18.35 -11.82 4.02
C TRP A 4 18.52 -12.95 5.06
N THR A 5 18.82 -14.18 4.63
CA THR A 5 19.12 -15.35 5.50
C THR A 5 20.53 -15.35 6.10
N TYR A 6 21.42 -14.40 5.78
CA TYR A 6 22.81 -14.48 6.23
C TYR A 6 23.04 -14.08 7.71
N TYR A 7 22.16 -13.29 8.34
CA TYR A 7 22.41 -12.73 9.69
C TYR A 7 21.22 -12.84 10.66
N ARG A 8 20.73 -14.06 10.89
CA ARG A 8 20.09 -14.53 12.14
C ARG A 8 19.26 -13.50 12.94
N LYS A 9 18.32 -12.79 12.31
CA LYS A 9 17.40 -11.86 12.98
C LYS A 9 15.99 -12.08 12.43
N TRP A 10 15.01 -12.25 13.33
CA TRP A 10 13.61 -12.57 13.05
C TRP A 10 13.07 -11.90 11.78
N ASP A 11 12.91 -12.70 10.72
CA ASP A 11 12.45 -12.23 9.42
C ASP A 11 10.92 -12.09 9.46
N ASN A 12 10.47 -11.13 10.25
CA ASN A 12 9.08 -10.69 10.20
C ASN A 12 8.92 -9.93 8.88
N LEU A 13 8.55 -10.66 7.82
CA LEU A 13 8.23 -10.21 6.46
C LEU A 13 7.06 -9.18 6.41
N MET A 14 6.75 -8.54 7.53
CA MET A 14 5.72 -7.53 7.69
C MET A 14 6.10 -6.29 6.89
N LYS A 15 5.44 -6.13 5.75
CA LYS A 15 5.40 -4.86 5.04
C LYS A 15 4.54 -3.91 5.86
N SER A 16 5.17 -2.90 6.43
CA SER A 16 4.49 -1.78 7.09
C SER A 16 4.54 -0.56 6.19
N GLY A 17 3.47 0.22 6.23
CA GLY A 17 3.31 1.43 5.43
C GLY A 17 2.39 2.39 6.17
N TRP A 18 2.56 3.66 5.89
CA TRP A 18 1.66 4.70 6.35
C TRP A 18 1.02 5.34 5.12
N GLY A 19 -0.23 5.73 5.23
CA GLY A 19 -0.98 6.24 4.10
C GLY A 19 -2.24 6.96 4.55
N PHE A 20 -2.82 7.73 3.64
CA PHE A 20 -4.11 8.37 3.85
C PHE A 20 -5.03 8.03 2.68
N GLY A 21 -6.30 7.82 3.02
CA GLY A 21 -7.34 7.47 2.07
C GLY A 21 -8.50 8.43 2.16
N ILE A 22 -8.99 8.88 1.01
CA ILE A 22 -10.19 9.70 0.89
C ILE A 22 -11.29 8.85 0.27
N ARG A 23 -12.45 8.83 0.93
CA ARG A 23 -13.63 8.09 0.48
C ARG A 23 -14.76 9.07 0.23
N PHE A 24 -15.18 9.17 -1.02
CA PHE A 24 -16.33 9.97 -1.41
C PHE A 24 -17.50 9.06 -1.74
N THR A 25 -18.56 9.14 -0.95
CA THR A 25 -19.84 8.50 -1.27
C THR A 25 -20.67 9.49 -2.05
N THR A 26 -20.41 9.61 -3.35
CA THR A 26 -21.32 10.39 -4.20
C THR A 26 -22.61 9.59 -4.41
N PRO A 27 -23.78 10.24 -4.59
CA PRO A 27 -25.06 9.55 -4.80
C PRO A 27 -25.06 8.63 -6.03
N VAL A 28 -24.10 8.83 -6.94
CA VAL A 28 -24.02 8.19 -8.24
C VAL A 28 -22.95 7.10 -8.28
N PHE A 29 -21.83 7.23 -7.55
CA PHE A 29 -20.83 6.16 -7.35
C PHE A 29 -19.95 6.39 -6.11
N PRO A 30 -19.55 5.35 -5.37
CA PRO A 30 -18.52 5.45 -4.35
C PRO A 30 -17.12 5.51 -4.99
N ILE A 31 -16.35 6.55 -4.65
CA ILE A 31 -14.96 6.74 -5.08
C ILE A 31 -14.04 6.53 -3.89
N ARG A 32 -12.94 5.79 -4.10
CA ARG A 32 -11.87 5.58 -3.13
C ARG A 32 -10.53 5.96 -3.73
N LEU A 33 -9.82 6.84 -3.05
CA LEU A 33 -8.48 7.31 -3.39
C LEU A 33 -7.59 7.01 -2.19
N ASP A 34 -6.66 6.07 -2.31
CA ASP A 34 -5.73 5.69 -1.24
C ASP A 34 -4.29 5.99 -1.68
N TRP A 35 -3.55 6.78 -0.89
CA TRP A 35 -2.12 7.04 -1.07
C TRP A 35 -1.34 6.36 0.06
N GLY A 36 -0.37 5.51 -0.30
CA GLY A 36 0.44 4.74 0.64
C GLY A 36 1.94 4.92 0.41
N TRP A 37 2.67 5.07 1.51
CA TRP A 37 4.14 5.04 1.55
C TRP A 37 4.60 3.85 2.42
N PRO A 38 5.40 2.92 1.87
CA PRO A 38 5.98 1.85 2.67
C PRO A 38 7.06 2.40 3.62
N VAL A 39 7.06 1.93 4.86
CA VAL A 39 8.07 2.28 5.90
C VAL A 39 9.40 1.59 5.61
N HIS A 40 9.36 0.42 4.97
CA HIS A 40 10.54 -0.32 4.52
C HIS A 40 10.44 -0.61 3.01
N PRO A 41 10.77 0.36 2.13
CA PRO A 41 10.81 0.11 0.69
C PRO A 41 11.95 -0.86 0.37
N LYS A 42 11.65 -1.90 -0.42
CA LYS A 42 12.71 -2.76 -0.97
C LYS A 42 13.53 -1.97 -1.99
N ILE A 43 14.81 -2.33 -2.15
CA ILE A 43 15.68 -1.78 -3.20
C ILE A 43 15.01 -2.04 -4.55
N GLY A 44 14.64 -0.97 -5.27
CA GLY A 44 13.92 -1.04 -6.55
C GLY A 44 12.40 -0.90 -6.46
N GLN A 45 11.81 -0.71 -5.28
CA GLN A 45 10.36 -0.46 -5.14
C GLN A 45 10.04 1.04 -5.27
N THR A 46 9.23 1.40 -6.26
CA THR A 46 8.78 2.78 -6.47
C THR A 46 7.73 3.15 -5.41
N SER A 47 8.06 4.14 -4.57
CA SER A 47 7.13 4.80 -3.64
C SER A 47 6.92 6.24 -4.09
N PRO A 48 5.73 6.86 -3.94
CA PRO A 48 4.49 6.36 -3.33
C PRO A 48 3.64 5.43 -4.21
N GLU A 49 2.83 4.58 -3.57
CA GLU A 49 1.79 3.81 -4.22
C GLU A 49 0.46 4.59 -4.18
N PHE A 50 -0.16 4.76 -5.35
CA PHE A 50 -1.46 5.41 -5.51
C PHE A 50 -2.49 4.39 -5.97
N TYR A 51 -3.58 4.26 -5.23
CA TYR A 51 -4.68 3.34 -5.52
C TYR A 51 -5.96 4.14 -5.73
N PHE A 52 -6.61 3.90 -6.86
CA PHE A 52 -7.90 4.49 -7.21
C PHE A 52 -8.91 3.38 -7.51
N SER A 53 -10.07 3.43 -6.86
CA SER A 53 -11.16 2.49 -7.10
C SER A 53 -12.48 3.25 -7.24
N MET A 54 -13.21 2.92 -8.29
CA MET A 54 -14.61 3.32 -8.51
C MET A 54 -15.48 2.09 -8.29
N GLY A 55 -16.37 2.13 -7.31
CA GLY A 55 -17.29 1.02 -7.05
C GLY A 55 -18.48 1.05 -8.01
N GLN A 56 -18.93 -0.13 -8.43
CA GLN A 56 -20.23 -0.32 -9.08
C GLN A 56 -21.33 -0.22 -8.02
N MET A 57 -22.30 0.69 -8.20
CA MET A 57 -23.55 0.66 -7.45
C MET A 57 -24.37 -0.54 -7.94
N PHE A 58 -24.71 -1.45 -7.03
CA PHE A 58 -25.56 -2.62 -7.28
C PHE A 58 -26.99 -2.20 -7.62
#